data_AF-A0A3Q2CWU9-F1
#
_entry.id   AF-A0A3Q2CWU9-F1
#
_cell.length_a   1.000
_cell.length_b   1.000
_cell.length_c   1.000
_cell.angle_alpha   90.00
_cell.angle_beta   90.00
_cell.angle_gamma   90.00
#
_symmetry.space_group_name_H-M   'P 1'
#
loop_
_entity.id
_entity.type
_entity.pdbx_description
1 polymer ?
#
loop_
_entity_poly.entity_id
_entity_poly.type
_entity_poly.pdbx_seq_one_letter_code
_entity_poly.pdbx_strand_id
1 'polypeptide(L)'
;MALNHLNLLRPLLCQSLARHARPPLTVTSWIGVRPPTCLGTSLHPAPACIRLYATKKAKAKAKGQSAKVNINSALVEDIISLDEVKEDMTAVLGALKDEFTRNLSIRTSPGALDHIVVTTQDGKFPLNQLGQISMKSPQLIMVNMSSFPEATAAATRALRESSMNLNPEVDGTIIKVPVPKVTREHRENLAKLAKQFSNKAKDSLRKVRSNAVTQVKKAKEGHSEDTIRLVEKQIQQMADNIAADIDKQLAAKTKELLG
;
A
#
# COMPACT_ATOMS: atom_id res chain seq x y z
N MET A 1 14.48 -63.47 9.68
CA MET A 1 13.18 -64.17 9.54
C MET A 1 12.11 -63.10 9.80
N ALA A 2 11.57 -62.47 8.76
CA ALA A 2 10.37 -62.93 8.01
C ALA A 2 9.11 -62.52 8.81
N LEU A 3 8.07 -61.81 8.34
CA LEU A 3 7.40 -61.59 7.05
C LEU A 3 6.44 -60.37 7.26
N ASN A 4 6.37 -59.32 6.44
CA ASN A 4 5.69 -59.17 5.14
C ASN A 4 4.42 -60.01 4.93
N HIS A 5 3.23 -59.40 4.85
CA HIS A 5 2.09 -59.83 4.02
C HIS A 5 1.08 -58.65 3.92
N LEU A 6 1.01 -57.92 2.78
CA LEU A 6 0.20 -58.17 1.56
C LEU A 6 -1.30 -57.81 1.77
N ASN A 7 -1.77 -56.66 1.27
CA ASN A 7 -2.37 -56.43 -0.05
C ASN A 7 -3.52 -57.40 -0.41
N LEU A 8 -4.71 -56.85 -0.68
CA LEU A 8 -5.77 -57.33 -1.61
C LEU A 8 -6.95 -56.33 -1.45
N LEU A 9 -7.71 -55.82 -2.41
CA LEU A 9 -7.74 -55.82 -3.88
C LEU A 9 -8.81 -54.77 -4.30
N ARG A 10 -8.55 -53.98 -5.35
CA ARG A 10 -9.54 -53.31 -6.25
C ARG A 10 -10.41 -54.40 -6.99
N PRO A 11 -11.34 -54.16 -7.97
CA PRO A 11 -11.60 -52.98 -8.83
C PRO A 11 -13.08 -52.80 -9.34
N LEU A 12 -13.26 -51.92 -10.36
CA LEU A 12 -14.28 -51.90 -11.45
C LEU A 12 -15.68 -51.31 -11.13
N LEU A 13 -16.44 -50.66 -12.03
CA LEU A 13 -16.31 -50.09 -13.38
C LEU A 13 -17.66 -49.38 -13.70
N CYS A 14 -17.67 -48.62 -14.80
CA CYS A 14 -18.82 -48.17 -15.63
C CYS A 14 -19.60 -46.92 -15.20
N GLN A 15 -19.39 -45.78 -15.88
CA GLN A 15 -20.04 -45.28 -17.13
C GLN A 15 -21.34 -44.52 -16.80
N SER A 16 -21.61 -43.27 -17.23
CA SER A 16 -21.56 -42.74 -18.60
C SER A 16 -21.86 -41.21 -18.67
N LEU A 17 -21.20 -40.54 -19.64
CA LEU A 17 -21.66 -39.52 -20.61
C LEU A 17 -22.49 -38.27 -20.19
N ALA A 18 -21.95 -37.07 -20.47
CA ALA A 18 -22.41 -36.12 -21.52
C ALA A 18 -21.63 -34.78 -21.45
N ARG A 19 -20.65 -34.57 -22.34
CA ARG A 19 -20.63 -33.57 -23.44
C ARG A 19 -21.25 -32.19 -23.14
N HIS A 20 -20.42 -31.14 -23.10
CA HIS A 20 -20.55 -29.97 -23.99
C HIS A 20 -19.23 -29.18 -24.02
N ALA A 21 -18.54 -29.22 -25.16
CA ALA A 21 -17.42 -28.37 -25.50
C ALA A 21 -17.88 -27.42 -26.62
N ARG A 22 -17.52 -26.13 -26.53
CA ARG A 22 -17.54 -25.19 -27.67
C ARG A 22 -16.17 -24.49 -27.76
N PRO A 23 -15.57 -24.43 -28.97
CA PRO A 23 -14.29 -23.78 -29.21
C PRO A 23 -14.46 -22.29 -29.61
N PRO A 24 -13.36 -21.50 -29.66
CA PRO A 24 -13.37 -20.10 -30.06
C PRO A 24 -13.24 -19.95 -31.58
N LEU A 25 -13.82 -18.88 -32.15
CA LEU A 25 -13.65 -18.51 -33.55
C LEU A 25 -12.91 -17.19 -33.69
N THR A 26 -11.78 -17.28 -34.39
CA THR A 26 -10.97 -16.23 -34.98
C THR A 26 -11.48 -15.81 -36.36
N VAL A 27 -11.38 -14.49 -36.62
CA VAL A 27 -10.94 -13.81 -37.85
C VAL A 27 -11.51 -14.22 -39.22
N THR A 28 -12.12 -13.27 -39.92
CA THR A 28 -11.78 -12.79 -41.31
C THR A 28 -12.84 -11.73 -41.67
N SER A 29 -12.47 -10.49 -42.04
CA SER A 29 -12.34 -9.98 -43.42
C SER A 29 -13.53 -10.45 -44.31
N TRP A 30 -14.25 -9.58 -45.03
CA TRP A 30 -13.93 -9.28 -46.43
C TRP A 30 -14.66 -8.01 -46.93
N ILE A 31 -14.00 -7.45 -47.94
CA ILE A 31 -14.24 -6.27 -48.78
C ILE A 31 -15.47 -6.40 -49.71
N GLY A 32 -16.05 -5.24 -50.07
CA GLY A 32 -16.73 -4.96 -51.36
C GLY A 32 -18.19 -5.46 -51.43
N VAL A 33 -19.16 -4.75 -52.00
CA VAL A 33 -19.21 -4.17 -53.35
C VAL A 33 -20.49 -3.30 -53.46
N ARG A 34 -20.39 -2.08 -54.02
CA ARG A 34 -21.49 -1.29 -54.66
C ARG A 34 -21.69 -1.83 -56.10
N PRO A 35 -22.83 -1.70 -56.84
CA PRO A 35 -23.58 -0.44 -57.13
C PRO A 35 -25.09 -0.68 -57.50
N PRO A 36 -25.79 0.08 -58.39
CA PRO A 36 -26.22 1.48 -58.29
C PRO A 36 -27.75 1.75 -58.56
N THR A 37 -28.15 3.00 -58.28
CA THR A 37 -29.16 3.86 -58.95
C THR A 37 -30.61 3.40 -59.18
N CYS A 38 -31.56 4.20 -58.67
CA CYS A 38 -32.69 4.75 -59.43
C CYS A 38 -33.00 6.18 -58.95
N LEU A 39 -33.15 7.10 -59.91
CA LEU A 39 -33.54 8.50 -59.75
C LEU A 39 -34.99 8.65 -59.28
N GLY A 40 -35.30 9.77 -58.61
CA GLY A 40 -36.53 10.50 -58.90
C GLY A 40 -37.24 11.17 -57.73
N THR A 41 -37.24 12.50 -57.79
CA THR A 41 -38.29 13.43 -57.30
C THR A 41 -38.10 14.07 -55.94
N SER A 42 -37.81 15.37 -56.00
CA SER A 42 -37.75 16.37 -54.94
C SER A 42 -39.13 16.69 -54.35
N LEU A 43 -39.26 16.76 -53.03
CA LEU A 43 -40.19 17.65 -52.33
C LEU A 43 -39.71 17.89 -50.87
N HIS A 44 -39.45 19.18 -50.60
CA HIS A 44 -39.22 19.91 -49.33
C HIS A 44 -38.64 19.22 -48.08
N PRO A 45 -37.54 19.73 -47.49
CA PRO A 45 -37.14 19.34 -46.14
C PRO A 45 -38.12 19.97 -45.12
N ALA A 46 -38.76 19.12 -44.32
CA ALA A 46 -39.48 19.54 -43.12
C ALA A 46 -38.51 20.24 -42.14
N PRO A 47 -38.93 21.29 -41.42
CA PRO A 47 -38.06 21.91 -40.43
C PRO A 47 -37.81 20.91 -39.30
N ALA A 48 -36.56 20.44 -39.18
CA ALA A 48 -36.15 19.63 -38.04
C ALA A 48 -36.27 20.51 -36.77
N CYS A 49 -37.25 20.19 -35.92
CA CYS A 49 -37.38 20.81 -34.62
C CYS A 49 -36.22 20.33 -33.73
N ILE A 50 -35.14 21.11 -33.69
CA ILE A 50 -33.99 20.85 -32.82
C ILE A 50 -34.45 21.09 -31.38
N ARG A 51 -34.66 20.02 -30.61
CA ARG A 51 -34.79 20.10 -29.16
C ARG A 51 -33.47 20.60 -28.57
N LEU A 52 -33.39 21.89 -28.26
CA LEU A 52 -32.33 22.44 -27.43
C LEU A 52 -32.49 21.90 -26.00
N TYR A 53 -31.70 20.89 -25.65
CA TYR A 53 -31.59 20.45 -24.25
C TYR A 53 -30.92 21.57 -23.44
N ALA A 54 -31.65 22.10 -22.45
CA ALA A 54 -31.09 23.03 -21.48
C ALA A 54 -29.92 22.35 -20.75
N THR A 55 -28.70 22.86 -20.93
CA THR A 55 -27.57 22.49 -20.09
C THR A 55 -27.89 23.00 -18.68
N LYS A 56 -28.16 22.08 -17.74
CA LYS A 56 -28.15 22.43 -16.33
C LYS A 56 -26.79 23.06 -16.06
N LYS A 57 -26.76 24.35 -15.71
CA LYS A 57 -25.59 24.99 -15.09
C LYS A 57 -25.11 24.03 -14.01
N ALA A 58 -23.96 23.40 -14.23
CA ALA A 58 -23.27 22.68 -13.19
C ALA A 58 -22.97 23.71 -12.12
N LYS A 59 -23.74 23.68 -11.01
CA LYS A 59 -23.27 24.27 -9.76
C LYS A 59 -21.97 23.52 -9.45
N ALA A 60 -20.84 24.13 -9.79
CA ALA A 60 -19.57 23.73 -9.26
C ALA A 60 -19.75 23.69 -7.75
N LYS A 61 -19.75 22.49 -7.18
CA LYS A 61 -19.77 22.28 -5.74
C LYS A 61 -18.41 22.78 -5.27
N ALA A 62 -18.33 24.09 -5.00
CA ALA A 62 -17.19 24.67 -4.34
C ALA A 62 -16.92 23.78 -3.12
N LYS A 63 -15.71 23.24 -3.06
CA LYS A 63 -15.24 22.42 -1.95
C LYS A 63 -15.13 23.38 -0.76
N GLY A 64 -16.26 23.70 -0.16
CA GLY A 64 -16.33 24.54 1.02
C GLY A 64 -15.45 23.90 2.06
N GLN A 65 -14.41 24.62 2.49
CA GLN A 65 -13.75 24.32 3.74
C GLN A 65 -14.86 24.20 4.78
N SER A 66 -15.04 23.00 5.31
CA SER A 66 -15.90 22.76 6.46
C SER A 66 -15.49 23.79 7.51
N ALA A 67 -16.37 24.74 7.81
CA ALA A 67 -16.09 25.83 8.73
C ALA A 67 -15.45 25.22 9.99
N LYS A 68 -14.27 25.72 10.39
CA LYS A 68 -13.57 25.23 11.58
C LYS A 68 -14.56 25.34 12.74
N VAL A 69 -15.02 24.19 13.21
CA VAL A 69 -16.07 24.11 14.22
C VAL A 69 -15.44 24.57 15.53
N ASN A 70 -15.65 25.84 15.88
CA ASN A 70 -15.19 26.42 17.14
C ASN A 70 -16.28 26.15 18.18
N ILE A 71 -16.10 25.10 18.99
CA ILE A 71 -17.02 24.76 20.08
C ILE A 71 -16.29 25.01 21.41
N ASN A 72 -17.05 25.42 22.42
CA ASN A 72 -16.60 25.47 23.81
C ASN A 72 -16.17 24.06 24.26
N SER A 73 -14.87 23.86 24.46
CA SER A 73 -14.24 22.59 24.86
C SER A 73 -14.93 21.94 26.06
N ALA A 74 -15.32 22.74 27.05
CA ALA A 74 -15.95 22.27 28.28
C ALA A 74 -17.28 21.51 28.07
N LEU A 75 -18.11 21.88 27.08
CA LEU A 75 -19.38 21.18 26.82
C LEU A 75 -19.20 19.85 26.09
N VAL A 76 -18.02 19.63 25.50
CA VAL A 76 -17.74 18.44 24.71
C VAL A 76 -17.02 17.39 25.54
N GLU A 77 -16.17 17.82 26.48
CA GLU A 77 -15.46 16.95 27.43
C GLU A 77 -16.41 16.07 28.25
N ASP A 78 -17.59 16.57 28.63
CA ASP A 78 -18.59 15.81 29.39
C ASP A 78 -19.24 14.67 28.58
N ILE A 79 -19.24 14.76 27.25
CA ILE A 79 -19.88 13.78 26.36
C ILE A 79 -18.88 12.71 25.93
N ILE A 80 -17.66 13.13 25.56
CA ILE A 80 -16.55 12.27 25.13
C ILE A 80 -15.23 13.04 25.26
N SER A 81 -14.21 12.32 25.71
CA SER A 81 -12.81 12.75 25.62
C SER A 81 -12.36 12.86 24.16
N LEU A 82 -12.45 14.07 23.57
CA LEU A 82 -11.96 14.29 22.21
C LEU A 82 -10.46 14.06 22.06
N ASP A 83 -9.70 14.26 23.14
CA ASP A 83 -8.25 14.10 23.12
C ASP A 83 -7.85 12.63 23.02
N GLU A 84 -8.54 11.72 23.72
CA GLU A 84 -8.36 10.26 23.55
C GLU A 84 -8.65 9.83 22.10
N VAL A 85 -9.74 10.33 21.51
CA VAL A 85 -10.08 10.02 20.11
C VAL A 85 -9.00 10.55 19.15
N LYS A 86 -8.43 11.73 19.42
CA LYS A 86 -7.30 12.25 18.62
C LYS A 86 -6.07 11.37 18.80
N GLU A 87 -5.74 10.98 20.02
CA GLU A 87 -4.60 10.10 20.31
C GLU A 87 -4.73 8.78 19.55
N ASP A 88 -5.89 8.12 19.63
CA ASP A 88 -6.20 6.90 18.87
C ASP A 88 -6.03 7.10 17.36
N MET A 89 -6.57 8.20 16.82
CA MET A 89 -6.41 8.51 15.39
C MET A 89 -4.95 8.77 15.01
N THR A 90 -4.17 9.43 15.87
CA THR A 90 -2.73 9.66 15.64
C THR A 90 -1.91 8.39 15.80
N ALA A 91 -2.32 7.47 16.67
CA ALA A 91 -1.70 6.15 16.83
C ALA A 91 -1.85 5.31 15.55
N VAL A 92 -3.00 5.39 14.86
CA VAL A 92 -3.20 4.78 13.54
C VAL A 92 -2.22 5.35 12.51
N LEU A 93 -1.96 6.66 12.55
CA LEU A 93 -0.99 7.31 11.66
C LEU A 93 0.45 6.88 12.01
N GLY A 94 0.79 6.80 13.30
CA GLY A 94 2.07 6.28 13.79
C GLY A 94 2.34 4.85 13.31
N ALA A 95 1.37 3.95 13.51
CA ALA A 95 1.46 2.57 13.04
C ALA A 95 1.68 2.48 11.51
N LEU A 96 1.02 3.34 10.72
CA LEU A 96 1.25 3.38 9.27
C LEU A 96 2.69 3.80 8.91
N LYS A 97 3.27 4.78 9.62
CA LYS A 97 4.66 5.22 9.41
C LYS A 97 5.66 4.10 9.74
N ASP A 98 5.40 3.36 10.80
CA ASP A 98 6.25 2.22 11.20
C ASP A 98 6.19 1.10 10.16
N GLU A 99 5.00 0.77 9.67
CA GLU A 99 4.80 -0.22 8.59
C GLU A 99 5.52 0.20 7.30
N PHE A 100 5.47 1.48 6.94
CA PHE A 100 6.20 2.00 5.79
C PHE A 100 7.71 1.90 5.96
N THR A 101 8.23 2.22 7.15
CA THR A 101 9.67 2.17 7.42
C THR A 101 10.19 0.73 7.40
N ARG A 102 9.41 -0.23 7.92
CA ARG A 102 9.79 -1.65 7.99
C ARG A 102 9.69 -2.36 6.63
N ASN A 103 8.62 -2.12 5.88
CA ASN A 103 8.30 -2.94 4.71
C ASN A 103 8.62 -2.28 3.36
N LEU A 104 8.68 -0.95 3.29
CA LEU A 104 8.79 -0.21 2.02
C LEU A 104 10.16 0.42 1.77
N SER A 105 11.21 -0.05 2.44
CA SER A 105 12.56 0.45 2.15
C SER A 105 13.09 -0.13 0.84
N ILE A 106 13.56 0.74 -0.05
CA ILE A 106 14.44 0.31 -1.14
C ILE A 106 15.75 -0.14 -0.47
N ARG A 107 16.09 -1.42 -0.64
CA ARG A 107 17.22 -2.09 0.02
C ARG A 107 18.59 -1.66 -0.54
N THR A 108 18.79 -0.35 -0.72
CA THR A 108 20.01 0.26 -1.31
C THR A 108 20.62 1.35 -0.42
N SER A 109 19.97 1.73 0.68
CA SER A 109 20.53 2.72 1.60
C SER A 109 21.59 2.08 2.51
N PRO A 110 22.64 2.82 2.91
CA PRO A 110 23.66 2.30 3.83
C PRO A 110 23.06 1.81 5.16
N GLY A 111 22.01 2.50 5.66
CA GLY A 111 21.32 2.10 6.89
C GLY A 111 20.60 0.75 6.84
N ALA A 112 20.37 0.18 5.64
CA ALA A 112 19.81 -1.17 5.53
C ALA A 112 20.76 -2.24 6.08
N LEU A 113 22.08 -1.98 6.09
CA LEU A 113 23.09 -2.93 6.56
C LEU A 113 23.36 -2.79 8.07
N ASP A 114 22.94 -1.70 8.71
CA ASP A 114 23.21 -1.42 10.13
C ASP A 114 22.60 -2.47 11.07
N HIS A 115 21.45 -3.02 10.70
CA HIS A 115 20.71 -4.00 11.49
C HIS A 115 21.21 -5.44 11.33
N ILE A 116 22.20 -5.68 10.47
CA ILE A 116 22.76 -7.02 10.26
C ILE A 116 23.59 -7.41 11.49
N VAL A 117 23.18 -8.49 12.15
CA VAL A 117 23.86 -9.02 13.32
C VAL A 117 25.02 -9.93 12.87
N VAL A 118 26.22 -9.58 13.29
CA VAL A 118 27.45 -10.34 13.07
C VAL A 118 27.75 -11.14 14.34
N THR A 119 28.03 -12.43 14.18
CA THR A 119 28.47 -13.29 15.30
C THR A 119 29.99 -13.36 15.27
N THR A 120 30.65 -12.73 16.22
CA THR A 120 32.10 -12.80 16.46
C THR A 120 32.40 -13.78 17.61
N GLN A 121 33.67 -13.95 17.97
CA GLN A 121 34.08 -14.80 19.09
C GLN A 121 33.59 -14.25 20.43
N ASP A 122 33.52 -12.93 20.57
CA ASP A 122 33.15 -12.24 21.80
C ASP A 122 31.63 -12.09 21.99
N GLY A 123 30.83 -12.39 20.95
CA GLY A 123 29.38 -12.30 21.01
C GLY A 123 28.71 -11.89 19.70
N LYS A 124 27.46 -11.42 19.80
CA LYS A 124 26.67 -10.94 18.66
C LYS A 124 26.60 -9.41 18.69
N PHE A 125 27.08 -8.77 17.63
CA PHE A 125 27.11 -7.32 17.50
C PHE A 125 26.50 -6.87 16.17
N PRO A 126 25.80 -5.74 16.11
CA PRO A 126 25.35 -5.16 14.85
C PRO A 126 26.56 -4.66 14.04
N LEU A 127 26.47 -4.75 12.71
CA LEU A 127 27.55 -4.38 11.80
C LEU A 127 28.05 -2.93 11.99
N ASN A 128 27.14 -2.01 12.33
CA ASN A 128 27.46 -0.59 12.58
C ASN A 128 28.44 -0.38 13.77
N GLN A 129 28.48 -1.30 14.75
CA GLN A 129 29.42 -1.20 15.86
C GLN A 129 30.82 -1.72 15.51
N LEU A 130 30.91 -2.67 14.58
CA LEU A 130 32.16 -3.32 14.21
C LEU A 130 32.91 -2.58 13.10
N GLY A 131 32.19 -1.85 12.25
CA GLY A 131 32.79 -1.16 11.12
C GLY A 131 32.00 0.06 10.66
N GLN A 132 32.70 0.93 9.95
CA GLN A 132 32.12 2.14 9.38
C GLN A 132 31.51 1.84 8.01
N ILE A 133 30.20 2.07 7.86
CA ILE A 133 29.49 1.90 6.58
C ILE A 133 29.52 3.22 5.81
N SER A 134 30.01 3.18 4.58
CA SER A 134 30.09 4.33 3.69
C SER A 134 29.58 3.97 2.29
N MET A 135 28.84 4.88 1.67
CA MET A 135 28.33 4.68 0.31
C MET A 135 29.29 5.37 -0.68
N LYS A 136 30.01 4.58 -1.48
CA LYS A 136 30.91 5.11 -2.53
C LYS A 136 30.16 5.41 -3.82
N SER A 137 29.18 4.58 -4.15
CA SER A 137 28.30 4.72 -5.30
C SER A 137 26.93 4.12 -4.94
N PRO A 138 25.81 4.52 -5.57
CA PRO A 138 24.50 3.91 -5.32
C PRO A 138 24.44 2.38 -5.50
N GLN A 139 25.40 1.81 -6.23
CA GLN A 139 25.53 0.36 -6.47
C GLN A 139 26.65 -0.29 -5.67
N LEU A 140 27.44 0.47 -4.91
CA LEU A 140 28.60 -0.05 -4.18
C LEU A 140 28.70 0.61 -2.81
N ILE A 141 28.43 -0.20 -1.79
CA ILE A 141 28.60 0.15 -0.38
C ILE A 141 29.95 -0.39 0.07
N MET A 142 30.69 0.39 0.85
CA MET A 142 31.96 -0.01 1.46
C MET A 142 31.79 -0.06 2.97
N VAL A 143 32.12 -1.22 3.55
CA VAL A 143 32.20 -1.39 5.00
C VAL A 143 33.67 -1.45 5.37
N ASN A 144 34.13 -0.49 6.16
CA ASN A 144 35.49 -0.44 6.67
C ASN A 144 35.55 -1.09 8.05
N MET A 145 36.29 -2.19 8.16
CA MET A 145 36.46 -2.98 9.39
C MET A 145 37.82 -2.73 10.06
N SER A 146 38.45 -1.57 9.82
CA SER A 146 39.80 -1.25 10.34
C SER A 146 39.95 -1.40 11.85
N SER A 147 38.86 -1.25 12.62
CA SER A 147 38.87 -1.41 14.08
C SER A 147 38.99 -2.87 14.53
N PHE A 148 38.45 -3.82 13.75
CA PHE A 148 38.36 -5.24 14.09
C PHE A 148 38.61 -6.10 12.84
N PRO A 149 39.87 -6.22 12.39
CA PRO A 149 40.20 -6.97 11.16
C PRO A 149 39.83 -8.46 11.27
N GLU A 150 39.89 -9.06 12.46
CA GLU A 150 39.47 -10.45 12.71
C GLU A 150 37.97 -10.69 12.48
N ALA A 151 37.13 -9.65 12.65
CA ALA A 151 35.69 -9.74 12.44
C ALA A 151 35.28 -9.69 10.95
N THR A 152 36.22 -9.39 10.04
CA THR A 152 35.95 -9.23 8.60
C THR A 152 35.33 -10.48 7.97
N ALA A 153 35.84 -11.68 8.33
CA ALA A 153 35.31 -12.95 7.82
C ALA A 153 33.88 -13.22 8.33
N ALA A 154 33.63 -12.92 9.61
CA ALA A 154 32.30 -13.05 10.22
C ALA A 154 31.29 -12.08 9.60
N ALA A 155 31.70 -10.82 9.37
CA ALA A 155 30.87 -9.81 8.71
C ALA A 155 30.53 -10.20 7.27
N THR A 156 31.49 -10.72 6.51
CA THR A 156 31.29 -11.22 5.14
C THR A 156 30.26 -12.36 5.11
N ARG A 157 30.34 -13.28 6.06
CA ARG A 157 29.38 -14.38 6.20
C ARG A 157 27.98 -13.86 6.57
N ALA A 158 27.89 -12.97 7.55
CA ALA A 158 26.62 -12.37 7.96
C ALA A 158 25.93 -11.58 6.84
N LEU A 159 26.71 -10.85 6.03
CA LEU A 159 26.21 -10.13 4.85
C LEU A 159 25.65 -11.09 3.79
N ARG A 160 26.31 -12.24 3.57
CA ARG A 160 25.85 -13.26 2.62
C ARG A 160 24.60 -14.02 3.11
N GLU A 161 24.53 -14.30 4.42
CA GLU A 161 23.37 -14.97 5.06
C GLU A 161 22.19 -14.01 5.30
N SER A 162 22.39 -12.71 5.15
CA SER A 162 21.33 -11.71 5.32
C SER A 162 20.21 -11.88 4.30
N SER A 163 19.00 -11.39 4.66
CA SER A 163 17.82 -11.42 3.77
C SER A 163 17.98 -10.63 2.45
N MET A 164 19.13 -9.98 2.24
CA MET A 164 19.43 -9.19 1.05
C MET A 164 20.19 -9.98 -0.03
N ASN A 165 20.67 -11.20 0.26
CA ASN A 165 21.38 -12.07 -0.69
C ASN A 165 22.48 -11.34 -1.48
N LEU A 166 23.30 -10.56 -0.77
CA LEU A 166 24.38 -9.78 -1.37
C LEU A 166 25.64 -10.63 -1.53
N ASN A 167 26.48 -10.30 -2.50
CA ASN A 167 27.78 -10.96 -2.71
C ASN A 167 28.94 -10.02 -2.29
N PRO A 168 29.33 -9.99 -1.00
CA PRO A 168 30.42 -9.16 -0.53
C PRO A 168 31.78 -9.64 -1.06
N GLU A 169 32.62 -8.70 -1.50
CA GLU A 169 34.01 -8.90 -1.90
C GLU A 169 34.93 -8.27 -0.85
N VAL A 170 35.90 -9.03 -0.36
CA VAL A 170 36.82 -8.60 0.70
C VAL A 170 38.12 -8.11 0.07
N ASP A 171 38.56 -6.91 0.47
CA ASP A 171 39.80 -6.26 0.05
C ASP A 171 40.57 -5.83 1.31
N GLY A 172 41.30 -6.77 1.91
CA GLY A 172 41.98 -6.58 3.19
C GLY A 172 41.00 -6.28 4.33
N THR A 173 41.03 -5.05 4.84
CA THR A 173 40.13 -4.56 5.92
C THR A 173 38.83 -3.93 5.40
N ILE A 174 38.66 -3.84 4.08
CA ILE A 174 37.51 -3.20 3.44
C ILE A 174 36.65 -4.26 2.77
N ILE A 175 35.34 -4.23 3.03
CA ILE A 175 34.36 -5.10 2.37
C ILE A 175 33.57 -4.27 1.37
N LYS A 176 33.63 -4.64 0.09
CA LYS A 176 32.85 -4.05 -0.99
C LYS A 176 31.57 -4.87 -1.16
N VAL A 177 30.43 -4.21 -1.01
CA VAL A 177 29.11 -4.83 -1.14
C VAL A 177 28.44 -4.27 -2.40
N PRO A 178 28.51 -4.99 -3.54
CA PRO A 178 27.76 -4.62 -4.73
C PRO A 178 26.27 -4.83 -4.50
N VAL A 179 25.48 -3.77 -4.67
CA VAL A 179 24.02 -3.82 -4.55
C VAL A 179 23.41 -3.93 -5.94
N PRO A 180 22.65 -5.00 -6.22
CA PRO A 180 21.94 -5.14 -7.49
C PRO A 180 20.99 -3.97 -7.74
N LYS A 181 20.82 -3.58 -8.99
CA LYS A 181 19.81 -2.58 -9.37
C LYS A 181 18.42 -3.14 -9.10
N VAL A 182 17.61 -2.41 -8.34
CA VAL A 182 16.19 -2.70 -8.19
C VAL A 182 15.46 -2.47 -9.52
N THR A 183 14.79 -3.51 -10.01
CA THR A 183 13.99 -3.44 -11.24
C THR A 183 12.75 -2.56 -11.03
N ARG A 184 12.23 -2.01 -12.14
CA ARG A 184 10.99 -1.21 -12.12
C ARG A 184 9.81 -2.01 -11.57
N GLU A 185 9.70 -3.29 -11.94
CA GLU A 185 8.66 -4.19 -11.44
C GLU A 185 8.69 -4.33 -9.91
N HIS A 186 9.87 -4.41 -9.31
CA HIS A 186 10.01 -4.47 -7.86
C HIS A 186 9.52 -3.17 -7.19
N ARG A 187 9.91 -2.02 -7.73
CA ARG A 187 9.44 -0.71 -7.25
C ARG A 187 7.91 -0.57 -7.36
N GLU A 188 7.33 -1.03 -8.46
CA GLU A 188 5.87 -1.06 -8.65
C GLU A 188 5.17 -1.99 -7.65
N ASN A 189 5.77 -3.14 -7.32
CA ASN A 189 5.24 -4.04 -6.29
C ASN A 189 5.29 -3.41 -4.89
N LEU A 190 6.36 -2.69 -4.54
CA LEU A 190 6.43 -1.92 -3.29
C LEU A 190 5.35 -0.83 -3.25
N ALA A 191 5.12 -0.11 -4.36
CA ALA A 191 4.06 0.89 -4.43
C ALA A 191 2.64 0.28 -4.24
N LYS A 192 2.40 -0.93 -4.78
CA LYS A 192 1.15 -1.67 -4.54
C LYS A 192 1.00 -2.05 -3.06
N LEU A 193 2.07 -2.52 -2.41
CA LEU A 193 2.07 -2.83 -0.98
C LEU A 193 1.80 -1.58 -0.13
N ALA A 194 2.40 -0.44 -0.48
CA ALA A 194 2.15 0.84 0.18
C ALA A 194 0.67 1.19 0.17
N LYS A 195 0.00 0.99 -0.98
CA LYS A 195 -1.44 1.22 -1.12
C LYS A 195 -2.26 0.29 -0.22
N GLN A 196 -1.87 -0.98 -0.11
CA GLN A 196 -2.54 -1.93 0.77
C GLN A 196 -2.45 -1.51 2.25
N PHE A 197 -1.28 -1.08 2.71
CA PHE A 197 -1.10 -0.58 4.08
C PHE A 197 -1.91 0.69 4.35
N SER A 198 -1.94 1.63 3.40
CA SER A 198 -2.81 2.81 3.53
C SER A 198 -4.29 2.46 3.61
N ASN A 199 -4.75 1.45 2.87
CA ASN A 199 -6.13 0.99 2.96
C ASN A 199 -6.44 0.40 4.34
N LYS A 200 -5.53 -0.44 4.89
CA LYS A 200 -5.65 -0.98 6.25
C LYS A 200 -5.68 0.11 7.32
N ALA A 201 -4.87 1.15 7.18
CA ALA A 201 -4.89 2.30 8.07
C ALA A 201 -6.20 3.09 7.99
N LYS A 202 -6.74 3.30 6.77
CA LYS A 202 -8.05 3.93 6.57
C LYS A 202 -9.19 3.10 7.17
N ASP A 203 -9.13 1.78 7.07
CA ASP A 203 -10.12 0.91 7.70
C ASP A 203 -10.04 0.96 9.23
N SER A 204 -8.83 1.05 9.79
CA SER A 204 -8.62 1.25 11.23
C SER A 204 -9.14 2.61 11.70
N LEU A 205 -8.88 3.68 10.95
CA LEU A 205 -9.42 5.02 11.20
C LEU A 205 -10.96 5.02 11.17
N ARG A 206 -11.58 4.29 10.23
CA ARG A 206 -13.04 4.13 10.17
C ARG A 206 -13.59 3.44 11.42
N LYS A 207 -12.89 2.44 11.95
CA LYS A 207 -13.29 1.75 13.19
C LYS A 207 -13.24 2.71 14.40
N VAL A 208 -12.15 3.44 14.59
CA VAL A 208 -12.01 4.45 15.66
C VAL A 208 -13.12 5.48 15.57
N ARG A 209 -13.37 6.04 14.38
CA ARG A 209 -14.45 7.00 14.15
C ARG A 209 -15.83 6.41 14.46
N SER A 210 -16.12 5.19 14.00
CA SER A 210 -17.40 4.53 14.26
C SER A 210 -17.62 4.26 15.76
N ASN A 211 -16.56 3.88 16.48
CA ASN A 211 -16.62 3.67 17.94
C ASN A 211 -16.93 5.00 18.65
N ALA A 212 -16.22 6.07 18.32
CA ALA A 212 -16.47 7.40 18.87
C ALA A 212 -17.89 7.88 18.59
N VAL A 213 -18.37 7.76 17.34
CA VAL A 213 -19.77 8.13 16.99
C VAL A 213 -20.79 7.26 17.73
N THR A 214 -20.50 5.98 17.97
CA THR A 214 -21.39 5.10 18.75
C THR A 214 -21.46 5.51 20.21
N GLN A 215 -20.34 5.94 20.81
CA GLN A 215 -20.31 6.49 22.15
C GLN A 215 -21.11 7.82 22.23
N VAL A 216 -20.93 8.73 21.27
CA VAL A 216 -21.71 9.99 21.20
C VAL A 216 -23.21 9.69 21.14
N LYS A 217 -23.60 8.68 20.35
CA LYS A 217 -25.01 8.29 20.20
C LYS A 217 -25.60 7.70 21.48
N LYS A 218 -24.81 7.06 22.34
CA LYS A 218 -25.27 6.54 23.65
C LYS A 218 -25.54 7.67 24.64
N ALA A 219 -24.76 8.75 24.57
CA ALA A 219 -24.95 9.94 25.40
C ALA A 219 -26.17 10.80 24.99
N LYS A 220 -26.96 10.38 23.99
CA LYS A 220 -28.11 11.15 23.47
C LYS A 220 -29.20 11.46 24.49
N GLU A 221 -29.40 10.59 25.47
CA GLU A 221 -30.52 10.71 26.42
C GLU A 221 -30.31 11.80 27.49
N GLY A 222 -29.12 12.41 27.57
CA GLY A 222 -28.79 13.45 28.56
C GLY A 222 -28.40 14.82 28.01
N HIS A 223 -28.33 14.99 26.68
CA HIS A 223 -27.80 16.21 26.06
C HIS A 223 -28.65 16.72 24.89
N SER A 224 -28.50 18.02 24.58
CA SER A 224 -29.19 18.64 23.44
C SER A 224 -28.75 18.03 22.10
N GLU A 225 -29.72 17.78 21.21
CA GLU A 225 -29.46 17.22 19.88
C GLU A 225 -28.49 18.07 19.05
N ASP A 226 -28.54 19.40 19.22
CA ASP A 226 -27.65 20.32 18.52
C ASP A 226 -26.19 20.14 18.95
N THR A 227 -25.95 19.89 20.24
CA THR A 227 -24.59 19.65 20.78
C THR A 227 -24.03 18.36 20.19
N ILE A 228 -24.86 17.32 20.11
CA ILE A 228 -24.46 16.02 19.56
C ILE A 228 -24.10 16.11 18.08
N ARG A 229 -24.90 16.83 17.30
CA ARG A 229 -24.60 17.09 15.88
C ARG A 229 -23.31 17.87 15.69
N LEU A 230 -22.97 18.77 16.62
CA LEU A 230 -21.72 19.52 16.62
C LEU A 230 -20.52 18.61 16.91
N VAL A 231 -20.61 17.73 17.91
CA VAL A 231 -19.55 16.75 18.24
C VAL A 231 -19.33 15.76 17.10
N GLU A 232 -20.41 15.22 16.49
CA GLU A 232 -20.30 14.33 15.33
C GLU A 232 -19.58 15.02 14.15
N LYS A 233 -19.86 16.30 13.89
CA LYS A 233 -19.15 17.09 12.88
C LYS A 233 -17.67 17.27 13.22
N GLN A 234 -17.33 17.48 14.48
CA GLN A 234 -15.94 17.63 14.91
C GLN A 234 -15.15 16.33 14.74
N ILE A 235 -15.71 15.19 15.18
CA ILE A 235 -15.12 13.86 14.96
C ILE A 235 -14.90 13.61 13.47
N GLN A 236 -15.86 13.99 12.63
CA GLN A 236 -15.73 13.86 11.18
C GLN A 236 -14.61 14.74 10.62
N GLN A 237 -14.50 16.00 11.05
CA GLN A 237 -13.41 16.90 10.65
C GLN A 237 -12.04 16.34 11.05
N MET A 238 -11.90 15.81 12.27
CA MET A 238 -10.65 15.18 12.72
C MET A 238 -10.29 13.97 11.86
N ALA A 239 -11.27 13.10 11.58
CA ALA A 239 -11.05 11.94 10.71
C ALA A 239 -10.67 12.34 9.27
N ASP A 240 -11.29 13.39 8.72
CA ASP A 240 -10.98 13.89 7.37
C ASP A 240 -9.56 14.46 7.29
N ASN A 241 -9.09 15.15 8.34
CA ASN A 241 -7.72 15.65 8.43
C ASN A 241 -6.71 14.50 8.45
N ILE A 242 -6.92 13.49 9.30
CA ILE A 242 -6.04 12.32 9.39
C ILE A 242 -6.07 11.50 8.09
N ALA A 243 -7.24 11.37 7.45
CA ALA A 243 -7.35 10.72 6.15
C ALA A 243 -6.54 11.45 5.07
N ALA A 244 -6.56 12.79 5.07
CA ALA A 244 -5.73 13.59 4.17
C ALA A 244 -4.24 13.40 4.46
N ASP A 245 -3.84 13.29 5.73
CA ASP A 245 -2.44 13.04 6.10
C ASP A 245 -1.97 11.64 5.71
N ILE A 246 -2.83 10.61 5.82
CA ILE A 246 -2.56 9.27 5.28
C ILE A 246 -2.30 9.34 3.76
N ASP A 247 -3.12 10.10 3.02
CA ASP A 247 -2.94 10.26 1.57
C ASP A 247 -1.67 11.03 1.21
N LYS A 248 -1.29 12.06 1.99
CA LYS A 248 0.00 12.75 1.84
C LYS A 248 1.18 11.81 2.06
N GLN A 249 1.15 10.99 3.11
CA GLN A 249 2.21 10.02 3.42
C GLN A 249 2.34 8.97 2.31
N LEU A 250 1.21 8.46 1.81
CA LEU A 250 1.20 7.54 0.68
C LEU A 250 1.80 8.17 -0.58
N ALA A 251 1.43 9.42 -0.90
CA ALA A 251 1.96 10.11 -2.08
C ALA A 251 3.47 10.38 -1.95
N ALA A 252 3.94 10.81 -0.78
CA ALA A 252 5.36 11.01 -0.49
C ALA A 252 6.15 9.71 -0.66
N LYS A 253 5.67 8.60 -0.06
CA LYS A 253 6.32 7.29 -0.19
C LYS A 253 6.25 6.72 -1.60
N THR A 254 5.15 6.89 -2.31
CA THR A 254 5.04 6.44 -3.71
C THR A 254 6.02 7.20 -4.61
N LYS A 255 6.20 8.51 -4.38
CA LYS A 255 7.19 9.32 -5.09
C LYS A 255 8.62 8.88 -4.78
N GLU A 256 8.92 8.55 -3.52
CA GLU A 256 10.22 7.99 -3.11
C GLU A 256 10.51 6.64 -3.79
N LEU A 257 9.49 5.79 -3.95
CA LEU A 257 9.63 4.46 -4.54
C LEU A 257 9.78 4.47 -6.07
N LEU A 258 9.05 5.36 -6.76
CA LEU A 258 9.01 5.42 -8.23
C LEU A 258 9.94 6.48 -8.83
N GLY A 259 10.35 7.47 -8.04
CA GLY A 259 11.34 8.49 -8.43
C GLY A 259 12.71 7.89 -8.72
#